data_AF-A0A1G5A5C6-F1
#
_entry.id   AF-A0A1G5A5C6-F1
#
_cell.length_a   1.000
_cell.length_b   1.000
_cell.length_c   1.000
_cell.angle_alpha   90.00
_cell.angle_beta   90.00
_cell.angle_gamma   90.00
#
_symmetry.space_group_name_H-M   'P 1'
#
loop_
_entity.id
_entity.type
_entity.pdbx_description
1 polymer ?
#
loop_
_entity_poly.entity_id
_entity_poly.type
_entity_poly.pdbx_seq_one_letter_code
_entity_poly.pdbx_strand_id
1 'polypeptide(L)'
;MQVTKAMGLALWVLAGTSIAADAPFTGTFSGTGRACSGGLYLRAKTVEWISTYSICKPSRYELLAKDLAVDHQRIAVRIKTRSSQCRYEVFEAEQVSTYSWDVRGYQSLEAYRKQDQPEWRNSALPERLSLSCPMVRLN
;
A
#
# COMPACT_ATOMS: atom_id res chain seq x y z
N MET A 1 -45.70 49.96 -32.71
CA MET A 1 -45.87 48.52 -32.97
C MET A 1 -44.51 47.93 -33.33
N GLN A 2 -44.30 46.66 -32.95
CA GLN A 2 -43.16 45.77 -33.20
C GLN A 2 -42.04 45.71 -32.15
N VAL A 3 -42.33 44.78 -31.25
CA VAL A 3 -41.47 43.94 -30.42
C VAL A 3 -40.44 43.18 -31.24
N THR A 4 -39.19 43.12 -30.78
CA THR A 4 -38.38 41.90 -30.96
C THR A 4 -37.42 41.71 -29.79
N LYS A 5 -37.79 40.75 -28.94
CA LYS A 5 -36.97 40.12 -27.91
C LYS A 5 -35.78 39.39 -28.56
N ALA A 6 -34.58 39.54 -28.00
CA ALA A 6 -33.51 38.56 -28.19
C ALA A 6 -32.98 38.16 -26.81
N MET A 7 -33.52 37.06 -26.31
CA MET A 7 -33.19 36.43 -25.04
C MET A 7 -31.94 35.57 -25.26
N GLY A 8 -30.78 36.06 -24.84
CA GLY A 8 -29.52 35.32 -24.91
C GLY A 8 -29.42 34.33 -23.75
N LEU A 9 -29.62 33.04 -24.03
CA LEU A 9 -29.39 31.95 -23.08
C LEU A 9 -27.88 31.78 -22.83
N ALA A 10 -27.43 32.10 -21.62
CA ALA A 10 -26.11 31.71 -21.14
C ALA A 10 -26.13 30.22 -20.75
N LEU A 11 -25.57 29.36 -21.59
CA LEU A 11 -25.32 27.95 -21.27
C LEU A 11 -24.19 27.86 -20.24
N TRP A 12 -24.55 27.64 -18.96
CA TRP A 12 -23.60 27.18 -17.95
C TRP A 12 -23.34 25.69 -18.14
N VAL A 13 -22.26 25.35 -18.86
CA VAL A 13 -21.75 23.97 -18.92
C VAL A 13 -21.06 23.69 -17.59
N LEU A 14 -21.80 23.12 -16.64
CA LEU A 14 -21.22 22.45 -15.47
C LEU A 14 -20.53 21.18 -15.97
N ALA A 15 -19.26 21.30 -16.34
CA ALA A 15 -18.38 20.16 -16.55
C ALA A 15 -18.17 19.46 -15.20
N GLY A 16 -19.03 18.49 -14.89
CA GLY A 16 -18.84 17.59 -13.76
C GLY A 16 -17.60 16.75 -13.98
N THR A 17 -16.47 17.12 -13.37
CA THR A 17 -15.33 16.22 -13.27
C THR A 17 -15.71 15.12 -12.30
N SER A 18 -16.14 13.97 -12.85
CA SER A 18 -16.27 12.73 -12.09
C SER A 18 -14.88 12.36 -11.57
N ILE A 19 -14.59 12.71 -10.32
CA ILE A 19 -13.45 12.12 -9.61
C ILE A 19 -13.89 10.69 -9.30
N ALA A 20 -13.59 9.77 -10.21
CA ALA A 20 -13.66 8.35 -9.90
C ALA A 20 -12.67 8.13 -8.75
N ALA A 21 -13.19 8.01 -7.52
CA ALA A 21 -12.38 7.64 -6.38
C ALA A 21 -11.85 6.24 -6.66
N ASP A 22 -10.54 6.13 -6.91
CA ASP A 22 -9.88 4.85 -7.11
C ASP A 22 -10.29 3.89 -6.00
N ALA A 23 -10.85 2.74 -6.37
CA ALA A 23 -11.28 1.75 -5.41
C ALA A 23 -10.08 1.40 -4.49
N PRO A 24 -10.30 1.35 -3.16
CA PRO A 24 -9.24 1.03 -2.23
C PRO A 24 -8.73 -0.38 -2.51
N PHE A 25 -7.41 -0.55 -2.56
CA PHE A 25 -6.83 -1.89 -2.62
C PHE A 25 -6.97 -2.54 -1.25
N THR A 26 -7.55 -3.74 -1.23
CA THR A 26 -7.71 -4.54 0.00
C THR A 26 -7.21 -5.96 -0.23
N GLY A 27 -6.63 -6.56 0.79
CA GLY A 27 -6.14 -7.92 0.71
C GLY A 27 -5.72 -8.45 2.07
N THR A 28 -5.89 -9.76 2.25
CA THR A 28 -5.30 -10.50 3.36
C THR A 28 -4.20 -11.38 2.79
N PHE A 29 -3.00 -11.27 3.34
CA PHE A 29 -1.85 -12.05 2.92
C PHE A 29 -1.42 -12.92 4.08
N SER A 30 -1.29 -14.22 3.85
CA SER A 30 -0.97 -15.20 4.88
C SER A 30 0.38 -15.85 4.58
N GLY A 31 1.23 -15.89 5.59
CA GLY A 31 2.56 -16.47 5.53
C GLY A 31 2.76 -17.53 6.62
N THR A 32 3.68 -18.45 6.35
CA THR A 32 4.17 -19.41 7.34
C THR A 32 5.68 -19.31 7.44
N GLY A 33 6.27 -19.95 8.45
CA GLY A 33 7.71 -19.97 8.67
C GLY A 33 8.16 -19.17 9.89
N ARG A 34 9.47 -19.25 10.20
CA ARG A 34 10.01 -18.81 11.50
C ARG A 34 9.79 -17.33 11.81
N ALA A 35 9.94 -16.45 10.82
CA ALA A 35 9.78 -15.01 10.98
C ALA A 35 8.46 -14.49 10.36
N CYS A 36 7.81 -15.30 9.53
CA CYS A 36 6.70 -14.90 8.67
C CYS A 36 5.36 -15.55 9.02
N SER A 37 5.32 -16.37 10.07
CA SER A 37 4.06 -16.97 10.54
C SER A 37 3.10 -15.88 11.01
N GLY A 38 1.99 -15.72 10.28
CA GLY A 38 1.01 -14.65 10.49
C GLY A 38 0.50 -14.08 9.17
N GLY A 39 0.30 -12.77 9.11
CA GLY A 39 -0.22 -12.12 7.91
C GLY A 39 -0.19 -10.60 7.89
N LEU A 40 -0.39 -10.06 6.68
CA LEU A 40 -0.66 -8.65 6.40
C LEU A 40 -2.14 -8.50 6.08
N TYR A 41 -2.81 -7.56 6.75
CA TYR A 41 -4.22 -7.24 6.51
C TYR A 41 -4.33 -5.81 6.01
N LEU A 42 -4.46 -5.65 4.70
CA LEU A 42 -4.69 -4.37 4.03
C LEU A 42 -6.19 -4.13 3.88
N ARG A 43 -6.68 -3.10 4.58
CA ARG A 43 -8.07 -2.63 4.51
C ARG A 43 -8.09 -1.25 3.87
N ALA A 44 -9.29 -0.76 3.56
CA ALA A 44 -9.46 0.50 2.84
C ALA A 44 -8.78 1.73 3.49
N LYS A 45 -8.61 1.72 4.82
CA LYS A 45 -8.04 2.85 5.58
C LYS A 45 -7.00 2.44 6.62
N THR A 46 -6.81 1.14 6.83
CA THR A 46 -5.91 0.62 7.86
C THR A 46 -5.10 -0.54 7.32
N VAL A 47 -3.92 -0.70 7.90
CA VAL A 47 -3.05 -1.84 7.69
C VAL A 47 -2.69 -2.43 9.05
N GLU A 48 -2.64 -3.75 9.11
CA GLU A 48 -2.24 -4.53 10.27
C GLU A 48 -1.23 -5.57 9.81
N TRP A 49 -0.20 -5.78 10.64
CA TRP A 49 0.84 -6.78 10.39
C TRP A 49 1.02 -7.63 11.63
N ILE A 50 0.92 -8.94 11.46
CA ILE A 50 1.14 -9.92 12.51
C ILE A 50 2.18 -10.90 12.00
N SER A 51 3.26 -11.04 12.75
CA SER A 51 4.33 -11.99 12.50
C SER A 51 4.91 -12.48 13.82
N THR A 52 5.71 -13.54 13.80
CA THR A 52 6.34 -14.11 15.00
C THR A 52 7.09 -13.08 15.85
N TYR A 53 7.73 -12.09 15.24
CA TYR A 53 8.61 -11.13 15.94
C TYR A 53 8.13 -9.67 15.88
N SER A 54 6.98 -9.39 15.26
CA SER A 54 6.47 -8.03 15.13
C SER A 54 4.95 -8.04 15.02
N ILE A 55 4.30 -7.28 15.90
CA ILE A 55 2.85 -7.11 15.94
C ILE A 55 2.55 -5.61 15.80
N CYS A 56 2.00 -5.25 14.66
CA CYS A 56 1.53 -3.92 14.33
C CYS A 56 0.01 -3.93 14.34
N LYS A 57 -0.57 -3.36 15.40
CA LYS A 57 -2.03 -3.18 15.52
C LYS A 57 -2.58 -2.39 14.32
N PRO A 58 -3.88 -2.52 13.99
CA PRO A 58 -4.48 -1.78 12.88
C PRO A 58 -4.19 -0.29 12.98
N SER A 59 -3.49 0.25 11.98
CA SER A 59 -3.05 1.64 11.95
C SER A 59 -3.42 2.28 10.63
N ARG A 60 -3.74 3.59 10.65
CA ARG A 60 -3.92 4.35 9.41
C ARG A 60 -2.61 4.41 8.65
N TYR A 61 -2.68 4.45 7.33
CA TYR A 61 -1.50 4.53 6.49
C TYR A 61 -1.56 5.67 5.47
N GLU A 62 -0.40 6.01 4.92
CA GLU A 62 -0.24 6.73 3.66
C GLU A 62 0.16 5.75 2.55
N LEU A 63 -0.39 5.96 1.36
CA LEU A 63 -0.07 5.15 0.19
C LEU A 63 1.24 5.67 -0.43
N LEU A 64 2.24 4.80 -0.58
CA LEU A 64 3.52 5.14 -1.20
C LEU A 64 3.58 4.72 -2.67
N ALA A 65 3.01 3.55 -2.99
CA ALA A 65 2.93 3.01 -4.34
C ALA A 65 1.67 2.16 -4.50
N LYS A 66 1.09 2.17 -5.70
CA LYS A 66 -0.02 1.31 -6.11
C LYS A 66 0.10 1.06 -7.60
N ASP A 67 0.34 -0.18 -7.97
CA ASP A 67 0.27 -0.69 -9.33
C ASP A 67 -0.66 -1.89 -9.33
N LEU A 68 -1.71 -1.86 -10.15
CA LEU A 68 -2.71 -2.92 -10.26
C LEU A 68 -2.73 -3.55 -11.65
N ALA A 69 -1.59 -3.52 -12.36
CA ALA A 69 -1.42 -4.28 -13.59
C ALA A 69 -1.79 -5.76 -13.37
N VAL A 70 -2.43 -6.36 -14.39
CA VAL A 70 -3.02 -7.71 -14.32
C VAL A 70 -2.02 -8.76 -13.85
N ASP A 71 -0.77 -8.67 -14.30
CA ASP A 71 0.27 -9.67 -14.06
C ASP A 71 1.31 -9.24 -13.03
N HIS A 72 1.18 -8.03 -12.46
CA HIS A 72 2.14 -7.48 -11.52
C HIS A 72 1.49 -6.47 -10.59
N GLN A 73 0.74 -6.97 -9.59
CA GLN A 73 0.14 -6.11 -8.58
C GLN A 73 1.15 -5.76 -7.50
N ARG A 74 1.25 -4.48 -7.16
CA ARG A 74 2.11 -3.98 -6.10
C ARG A 74 1.41 -2.89 -5.30
N ILE A 75 1.55 -2.96 -3.98
CA ILE A 75 1.14 -1.89 -3.09
C ILE A 75 2.19 -1.68 -2.01
N ALA A 76 2.53 -0.43 -1.74
CA ALA A 76 3.38 -0.05 -0.61
C ALA A 76 2.68 1.03 0.22
N VAL A 77 2.66 0.84 1.54
CA VAL A 77 2.02 1.73 2.50
C VAL A 77 2.94 2.01 3.67
N ARG A 78 2.85 3.21 4.23
CA ARG A 78 3.53 3.58 5.47
C ARG A 78 2.52 3.84 6.57
N ILE A 79 2.73 3.24 7.74
CA ILE A 79 1.85 3.47 8.89
C ILE A 79 2.10 4.83 9.52
N LYS A 80 1.03 5.52 9.90
CA LYS A 80 1.08 6.83 10.57
C LYS A 80 1.41 6.72 12.05
N THR A 81 1.13 5.57 12.66
CA THR A 81 1.36 5.34 14.09
C THR A 81 1.86 3.93 14.30
N ARG A 82 3.03 3.81 14.94
CA ARG A 82 3.66 2.54 15.33
C ARG A 82 3.25 2.16 16.74
N SER A 83 2.79 0.92 16.94
CA SER A 83 2.68 0.34 18.29
C SER A 83 4.06 -0.08 18.80
N SER A 84 4.22 -0.21 20.12
CA SER A 84 5.49 -0.60 20.74
C SER A 84 6.04 -1.96 20.28
N GLN A 85 5.15 -2.87 19.86
CA GLN A 85 5.51 -4.20 19.33
C GLN A 85 5.73 -4.20 17.80
N CYS A 86 5.57 -3.05 17.14
CA CYS A 86 5.65 -2.94 15.68
C CYS A 86 7.06 -2.57 15.22
N ARG A 87 7.76 -3.52 14.63
CA ARG A 87 9.14 -3.35 14.15
C ARG A 87 9.26 -2.68 12.78
N TYR A 88 8.17 -2.54 12.03
CA TYR A 88 8.20 -2.01 10.66
C TYR A 88 7.38 -0.73 10.53
N GLU A 89 7.77 0.15 9.62
CA GLU A 89 7.12 1.42 9.32
C GLU A 89 6.45 1.41 7.94
N VAL A 90 7.05 0.66 7.00
CA VAL A 90 6.54 0.50 5.64
C VAL A 90 6.27 -0.98 5.40
N PHE A 91 5.14 -1.25 4.77
CA PHE A 91 4.77 -2.58 4.28
C PHE A 91 4.59 -2.51 2.77
N GLU A 92 5.16 -3.47 2.07
CA GLU A 92 4.97 -3.67 0.64
C GLU A 92 4.41 -5.07 0.40
N ALA A 93 3.41 -5.20 -0.46
CA ALA A 93 2.95 -6.47 -0.98
C ALA A 93 3.09 -6.42 -2.50
N GLU A 94 3.90 -7.32 -3.06
CA GLU A 94 4.20 -7.44 -4.47
C GLU A 94 3.85 -8.84 -4.96
N GLN A 95 3.10 -8.93 -6.06
CA GLN A 95 2.79 -10.19 -6.70
C GLN A 95 4.01 -10.66 -7.49
N VAL A 96 4.57 -11.80 -7.08
CA VAL A 96 5.76 -12.39 -7.72
C VAL A 96 5.41 -13.58 -8.65
N SER A 97 4.19 -14.11 -8.55
CA SER A 97 3.62 -15.04 -9.53
C SER A 97 2.07 -15.01 -9.48
N THR A 98 1.40 -15.82 -10.28
CA THR A 98 -0.07 -15.95 -10.27
C THR A 98 -0.66 -16.18 -8.88
N TYR A 99 0.02 -16.96 -8.02
CA TYR A 99 -0.52 -17.37 -6.72
C TYR A 99 0.34 -16.92 -5.52
N SER A 100 1.52 -16.36 -5.78
CA SER A 100 2.48 -16.01 -4.73
C SER A 100 2.73 -14.52 -4.65
N TRP A 101 2.85 -14.04 -3.43
CA TRP A 101 3.18 -12.66 -3.09
C TRP A 101 4.45 -12.66 -2.26
N ASP A 102 5.28 -11.64 -2.44
CA ASP A 102 6.30 -11.29 -1.47
C ASP A 102 5.80 -10.09 -0.68
N VAL A 103 5.69 -10.27 0.64
CA VAL A 103 5.29 -9.20 1.54
C VAL A 103 6.49 -8.77 2.36
N ARG A 104 6.88 -7.51 2.21
CA ARG A 104 8.07 -6.94 2.84
C ARG A 104 7.72 -5.95 3.92
N GLY A 105 8.49 -6.00 5.00
CA GLY A 105 8.46 -5.03 6.10
C GLY A 105 9.77 -4.26 6.19
N TYR A 106 9.73 -2.94 6.12
CA TYR A 106 10.90 -2.07 6.24
C TYR A 106 10.86 -1.30 7.56
N GLN A 107 12.00 -1.15 8.22
CA GLN A 107 12.06 -0.47 9.52
C GLN A 107 11.87 1.05 9.43
N SER A 108 12.10 1.65 8.26
CA SER A 108 11.95 3.08 8.00
C SER A 108 11.52 3.34 6.54
N LEU A 109 11.01 4.54 6.28
CA LEU A 109 10.74 5.01 4.92
C LEU A 109 12.02 5.12 4.07
N GLU A 110 13.16 5.40 4.70
CA GLU A 110 14.44 5.48 4.00
C GLU A 110 14.89 4.10 3.51
N ALA A 111 14.76 3.06 4.35
CA ALA A 111 15.09 1.69 3.98
C ALA A 111 14.25 1.22 2.77
N TYR A 112 12.97 1.59 2.72
CA TYR A 112 12.12 1.34 1.55
C TYR A 112 12.61 2.08 0.30
N ARG A 113 12.89 3.38 0.40
CA ARG A 113 13.28 4.21 -0.76
C ARG A 113 14.64 3.83 -1.36
N LYS A 114 15.54 3.31 -0.54
CA LYS A 114 16.92 2.99 -0.94
C LYS A 114 17.16 1.49 -1.13
N GLN A 115 16.12 0.66 -1.08
CA GLN A 115 16.23 -0.80 -1.15
C GLN A 115 16.99 -1.33 -2.39
N ASP A 116 16.97 -0.58 -3.49
CA ASP A 116 17.65 -0.96 -4.74
C ASP A 116 19.09 -0.47 -4.82
N GLN A 117 19.53 0.33 -3.84
CA GLN A 117 20.89 0.81 -3.77
C GLN A 117 21.79 -0.29 -3.15
N PRO A 118 22.91 -0.69 -3.80
CA PRO A 118 23.74 -1.79 -3.33
C PRO A 118 24.21 -1.67 -1.88
N GLU A 119 24.50 -0.46 -1.41
CA GLU A 119 24.94 -0.16 -0.05
C GLU A 119 23.85 -0.27 1.02
N TRP A 120 22.58 -0.33 0.60
CA TRP A 120 21.44 -0.64 1.46
C TRP A 120 21.10 -2.11 1.40
N ARG A 121 20.98 -2.64 0.18
CA ARG A 121 20.63 -4.04 -0.07
C ARG A 121 21.60 -5.02 0.60
N ASN A 122 22.90 -4.71 0.57
CA ASN A 122 23.95 -5.58 1.09
C ASN A 122 24.41 -5.19 2.51
N SER A 123 23.72 -4.27 3.17
CA SER A 123 24.11 -3.79 4.50
C SER A 123 23.72 -4.76 5.61
N ALA A 124 24.64 -5.00 6.54
CA ALA A 124 24.38 -5.73 7.78
C ALA A 124 23.75 -4.87 8.89
N LEU A 125 23.67 -3.54 8.69
CA LEU A 125 23.10 -2.63 9.68
C LEU A 125 21.61 -2.92 9.92
N PRO A 126 21.17 -3.15 11.17
CA PRO A 126 19.81 -3.59 11.48
C PRO A 126 18.70 -2.70 10.92
N GLU A 127 18.89 -1.38 10.90
CA GLU A 127 17.93 -0.40 10.40
C GLU A 127 17.73 -0.43 8.89
N ARG A 128 18.65 -1.06 8.16
CA ARG A 128 18.59 -1.25 6.70
C ARG A 128 18.02 -2.59 6.30
N LEU A 129 17.82 -3.50 7.26
CA LEU A 129 17.24 -4.82 7.00
C LEU A 129 15.74 -4.71 6.73
N SER A 130 15.31 -5.26 5.61
CA SER A 130 13.91 -5.59 5.35
C SER A 130 13.63 -7.04 5.68
N LEU A 131 12.46 -7.33 6.23
CA LEU A 131 11.92 -8.68 6.25
C LEU A 131 11.21 -8.93 4.93
N SER A 132 11.51 -10.03 4.24
CA SER A 132 10.73 -10.54 3.10
C SER A 132 10.03 -11.82 3.53
N CYS A 133 8.74 -11.89 3.22
CA CYS A 133 7.88 -13.00 3.56
C CYS A 133 7.10 -13.47 2.33
N PRO A 134 7.45 -14.63 1.76
CA PRO A 134 6.61 -15.31 0.79
C PRO A 134 5.26 -15.63 1.41
N MET A 135 4.18 -15.16 0.78
CA MET A 135 2.80 -15.26 1.26
C MET A 135 1.85 -15.62 0.13
N VAL A 136 0.67 -16.09 0.51
CA VAL A 136 -0.47 -16.23 -0.39
C VAL A 136 -1.52 -15.17 -0.07
N ARG A 137 -2.16 -14.62 -1.09
CA ARG A 137 -3.33 -13.76 -0.90
C ARG A 137 -4.54 -14.65 -0.65
N LEU A 138 -5.25 -14.42 0.45
CA LEU A 138 -6.51 -15.06 0.75
C LEU A 138 -7.65 -14.32 0.04
N ASN A 139 -8.60 -15.08 -0.49
CA ASN A 139 -9.79 -14.56 -1.17
C ASN A 139 -10.76 -13.89 -0.19
#